data_AF-A0A1B6GTN7-F1
#
_entry.id   AF-A0A1B6GTN7-F1
#
_cell.length_a   1.000
_cell.length_b   1.000
_cell.length_c   1.000
_cell.angle_alpha   90.00
_cell.angle_beta   90.00
_cell.angle_gamma   90.00
#
_symmetry.space_group_name_H-M   'P 1'
#
loop_
_entity.id
_entity.type
_entity.pdbx_description
1 polymer ?
#
loop_
_entity_poly.entity_id
_entity_poly.type
_entity_poly.pdbx_seq_one_letter_code
_entity_poly.pdbx_strand_id
1 'polypeptide(L)'
;MGRVKDRESAFKKQNYQELRKHHLEEKTLFIDPTFPAVDSIIGTSSIPPNIQWKRPSEICSDPRLFVDIETSRVVRPGELSCNWVVSACAVLAGVRELCNRV
;
A
#
# COMPACT_ATOMS: atom_id res chain seq x y z
N MET A 1 -24.32 -19.80 16.58
CA MET A 1 -22.86 -19.76 16.33
C MET A 1 -22.46 -18.33 15.98
N GLY A 2 -21.95 -17.56 16.93
CA GLY A 2 -21.52 -16.18 16.67
C GLY A 2 -20.25 -16.16 15.82
N ARG A 3 -20.19 -15.35 14.77
CA ARG A 3 -18.94 -15.07 14.06
C ARG A 3 -17.93 -14.52 15.06
N VAL A 4 -16.82 -15.21 15.24
CA VAL A 4 -15.62 -14.63 15.84
C VAL A 4 -15.22 -13.49 14.92
N LYS A 5 -15.33 -12.24 15.40
CA LYS A 5 -14.63 -11.12 14.76
C LYS A 5 -13.15 -11.34 15.05
N ASP A 6 -12.38 -11.72 14.04
CA ASP A 6 -10.93 -11.57 14.12
C ASP A 6 -10.63 -10.13 14.52
N ARG A 7 -10.01 -9.95 15.68
CA ARG A 7 -9.54 -8.63 16.10
C ARG A 7 -8.24 -8.38 15.35
N GLU A 8 -8.30 -7.47 14.37
CA GLU A 8 -7.11 -6.91 13.75
C GLU A 8 -6.17 -6.39 14.86
N SER A 9 -4.92 -6.85 14.82
CA SER A 9 -3.89 -6.42 15.76
C SER A 9 -2.92 -5.48 15.06
N ALA A 10 -2.49 -4.43 15.74
CA ALA A 10 -1.56 -3.45 15.18
C ALA A 10 -0.21 -4.10 14.89
N PHE A 11 0.16 -4.22 13.61
CA PHE A 11 1.48 -4.69 13.21
C PHE A 11 2.55 -3.73 13.75
N LYS A 12 3.60 -4.29 14.36
CA LYS A 12 4.69 -3.52 15.02
C LYS A 12 4.20 -2.40 15.95
N LYS A 13 3.01 -2.57 16.57
CA LYS A 13 2.38 -1.58 17.47
C LYS A 13 2.06 -0.24 16.79
N GLN A 14 1.86 -0.23 15.47
CA GLN A 14 1.49 0.99 14.72
C GLN A 14 -0.04 1.09 14.61
N ASN A 15 -0.63 2.09 15.28
CA ASN A 15 -2.07 2.37 15.20
C ASN A 15 -2.36 3.41 14.10
N TYR A 16 -3.00 2.98 13.02
CA TYR A 16 -3.34 3.85 11.89
C TYR A 16 -4.15 5.09 12.29
N GLN A 17 -5.16 4.94 13.16
CA GLN A 17 -6.05 6.05 13.51
C GLN A 17 -5.30 7.14 14.29
N GLU A 18 -4.47 6.73 15.24
CA GLU A 18 -3.64 7.64 16.04
C GLU A 18 -2.58 8.34 15.17
N LEU A 19 -1.87 7.58 14.33
CA LEU A 19 -0.86 8.12 13.41
C LEU A 19 -1.48 9.12 12.44
N ARG A 20 -2.62 8.80 11.84
CA ARG A 20 -3.33 9.69 10.92
C ARG A 20 -3.79 10.96 11.62
N LYS A 21 -4.37 10.85 12.81
CA LYS A 21 -4.81 12.01 13.60
C LYS A 21 -3.64 12.96 13.87
N HIS A 22 -2.54 12.44 14.41
CA HIS A 22 -1.34 13.23 14.71
C HIS A 22 -0.83 14.01 13.49
N HIS A 23 -0.66 13.34 12.33
CA HIS A 23 -0.08 13.99 11.15
C HIS A 23 -1.04 14.99 10.49
N LEU A 24 -2.35 14.80 10.62
CA LEU A 24 -3.34 15.80 10.20
C LEU A 24 -3.31 17.05 11.09
N GLU A 25 -3.18 16.87 12.41
CA GLU A 25 -3.09 17.97 13.38
C GLU A 25 -1.80 18.78 13.18
N GLU A 26 -0.67 18.09 13.02
CA GLU A 26 0.65 18.71 12.81
C GLU A 26 0.87 19.21 11.37
N LYS A 27 -0.05 18.94 10.45
CA LYS A 27 0.08 19.23 9.00
C LYS A 27 1.37 18.67 8.39
N THR A 28 1.77 17.49 8.85
CA THR A 28 2.94 16.77 8.36
C THR A 28 2.52 15.53 7.58
N LEU A 29 3.44 14.97 6.79
CA LEU A 29 3.22 13.71 6.11
C LEU A 29 3.88 12.58 6.89
N PHE A 30 3.18 11.44 7.02
CA PHE A 30 3.72 10.27 7.71
C PHE A 30 4.95 9.71 6.98
N ILE A 31 5.95 9.35 7.77
CA ILE A 31 7.15 8.61 7.37
C ILE A 31 7.21 7.38 8.29
N ASP A 32 7.17 6.18 7.70
CA ASP A 32 7.13 4.94 8.47
C ASP A 32 8.50 4.63 9.10
N PRO A 33 8.64 4.64 10.43
CA PRO A 33 9.92 4.31 11.08
C PRO A 33 10.27 2.83 10.95
N THR A 34 9.31 1.96 10.66
CA THR A 34 9.51 0.51 10.58
C THR A 34 9.75 0.00 9.15
N PHE A 35 9.53 0.87 8.17
CA PHE A 35 9.73 0.63 6.74
C PHE A 35 10.17 1.94 6.05
N PRO A 36 11.39 2.44 6.36
CA PRO A 36 11.88 3.71 5.83
C PRO A 36 12.12 3.64 4.32
N ALA A 37 11.96 4.79 3.65
CA ALA A 37 12.19 4.97 2.22
C ALA A 37 13.70 5.00 1.88
N VAL A 38 14.36 3.85 2.02
CA VAL A 38 15.79 3.65 1.76
C VAL A 38 16.03 2.36 0.98
N ASP A 39 17.06 2.33 0.16
CA ASP A 39 17.32 1.22 -0.77
C ASP A 39 17.45 -0.15 -0.06
N SER A 40 18.01 -0.17 1.15
CA SER A 40 18.16 -1.41 1.94
C SER A 40 16.82 -2.11 2.24
N ILE A 41 15.69 -1.40 2.19
CA ILE A 41 14.37 -1.98 2.45
C ILE A 41 13.83 -2.83 1.28
N ILE A 42 14.38 -2.65 0.07
CA ILE A 42 13.94 -3.33 -1.15
C ILE A 42 14.24 -4.84 -1.07
N GLY A 43 15.23 -5.23 -0.25
CA GLY A 43 15.49 -6.63 0.10
C GLY A 43 16.06 -7.49 -1.02
N THR A 44 16.51 -6.88 -2.14
CA THR A 44 17.21 -7.56 -3.23
C THR A 44 18.69 -7.18 -3.25
N SER A 45 19.55 -8.12 -3.64
CA SER A 45 20.99 -7.90 -3.80
C SER A 45 21.36 -7.12 -5.07
N SER A 46 20.43 -6.97 -6.01
CA SER A 46 20.63 -6.20 -7.25
C SER A 46 19.60 -5.07 -7.34
N ILE A 47 19.86 -3.99 -6.60
CA ILE A 47 19.03 -2.78 -6.62
C ILE A 47 19.44 -1.94 -7.84
N PRO A 48 18.52 -1.60 -8.75
CA PRO A 48 18.81 -0.68 -9.85
C PRO A 48 19.38 0.65 -9.32
N PRO A 49 20.38 1.23 -10.01
CA PRO A 49 20.87 2.56 -9.63
C PRO A 49 19.77 3.61 -9.82
N ASN A 50 19.74 4.61 -8.93
CA ASN A 50 18.85 5.78 -9.01
C ASN A 50 17.36 5.54 -8.65
N ILE A 51 17.07 4.66 -7.70
CA ILE A 51 15.71 4.59 -7.16
C ILE A 51 15.37 5.89 -6.42
N GLN A 52 14.22 6.46 -6.77
CA GLN A 52 13.68 7.64 -6.10
C GLN A 52 12.36 7.27 -5.43
N TRP A 53 12.31 7.49 -4.11
CA TRP A 53 11.10 7.32 -3.34
C TRP A 53 10.21 8.55 -3.51
N LYS A 54 9.05 8.38 -4.15
CA LYS A 54 8.09 9.45 -4.43
C LYS A 54 6.71 9.09 -3.92
N ARG A 55 5.99 10.07 -3.39
CA ARG A 55 4.57 9.97 -3.03
C ARG A 55 3.70 10.10 -4.30
N PRO A 56 2.46 9.58 -4.30
CA PRO A 56 1.57 9.69 -5.47
C PRO A 56 1.39 11.11 -6.01
N SER A 57 1.30 12.12 -5.12
CA SER A 57 1.18 13.54 -5.49
C SER A 57 2.40 14.12 -6.21
N GLU A 58 3.55 13.44 -6.14
CA GLU A 58 4.77 13.82 -6.85
C GLU A 58 4.90 13.12 -8.22
N ILE A 59 3.99 12.17 -8.50
CA ILE A 59 3.97 11.34 -9.70
C ILE A 59 2.88 11.82 -10.66
N CYS A 60 1.68 12.14 -10.15
CA CYS A 60 0.58 12.67 -10.95
C CYS A 60 -0.21 13.75 -10.20
N SER A 61 -0.97 14.57 -10.95
CA SER A 61 -1.67 15.74 -10.42
C SER A 61 -2.91 15.42 -9.58
N ASP A 62 -3.57 14.29 -9.84
CA ASP A 62 -4.81 13.88 -9.15
C ASP A 62 -4.73 12.39 -8.76
N PRO A 63 -3.91 12.04 -7.75
CA PRO A 63 -3.73 10.67 -7.33
C PRO A 63 -5.02 10.14 -6.67
N ARG A 64 -5.58 9.07 -7.22
CA ARG A 64 -6.74 8.37 -6.65
C ARG A 64 -6.37 6.95 -6.23
N LEU A 65 -6.94 6.50 -5.11
CA LEU A 65 -6.81 5.11 -4.67
C LEU A 65 -7.59 4.15 -5.59
N PHE A 66 -8.78 4.57 -6.02
CA PHE A 66 -9.60 3.86 -7.00
C PHE A 66 -10.10 4.87 -8.06
N VAL A 67 -9.97 4.50 -9.33
CA VAL A 67 -10.58 5.18 -10.50
C VAL A 67 -11.69 4.26 -11.01
N ASP A 68 -12.67 4.73 -11.82
CA ASP A 68 -13.87 3.97 -12.20
C ASP A 68 -13.67 2.46 -12.49
N ILE A 69 -14.71 1.68 -12.12
CA ILE A 69 -14.73 0.21 -11.91
C ILE A 69 -14.13 -0.63 -13.04
N GLU A 70 -14.13 -0.14 -14.28
CA GLU A 70 -13.62 -0.89 -15.43
C GLU A 70 -12.11 -0.71 -15.64
N THR A 71 -11.57 0.48 -15.43
CA THR A 71 -10.12 0.78 -15.49
C THR A 71 -9.37 0.40 -14.21
N SER A 72 -10.07 0.37 -13.07
CA SER A 72 -9.51 0.08 -11.73
C SER A 72 -8.92 -1.32 -11.58
N ARG A 73 -9.14 -2.21 -12.57
CA ARG A 73 -8.84 -3.64 -12.48
C ARG A 73 -7.56 -4.05 -13.22
N VAL A 74 -6.92 -3.12 -13.92
CA VAL A 74 -5.71 -3.44 -14.70
C VAL A 74 -4.47 -3.23 -13.81
N VAL A 75 -4.15 -4.24 -13.01
CA VAL A 75 -2.85 -4.30 -12.32
C VAL A 75 -1.81 -4.73 -13.36
N ARG A 76 -0.76 -3.91 -13.55
CA ARG A 76 0.34 -4.21 -14.46
C ARG A 76 1.61 -4.50 -13.65
N PRO A 77 2.38 -5.55 -13.96
CA PRO A 77 3.66 -5.78 -13.32
C PRO A 77 4.65 -4.67 -13.71
N GLY A 78 5.40 -4.17 -12.73
CA GLY A 78 6.61 -3.38 -12.96
C GLY A 78 7.85 -4.26 -13.05
N GLU A 79 8.99 -3.64 -13.36
CA GLU A 79 10.28 -4.32 -13.57
C GLU A 79 10.74 -5.19 -12.38
N LEU A 80 10.46 -4.75 -11.15
CA LEU A 80 10.81 -5.47 -9.91
C LEU A 80 9.63 -6.25 -9.30
N SER A 81 8.53 -6.43 -10.03
CA SER A 81 7.32 -7.08 -9.50
C SER A 81 7.44 -8.59 -9.44
N CYS A 82 6.81 -9.20 -8.43
CA CYS A 82 6.65 -10.64 -8.35
C CYS A 82 5.31 -11.06 -8.97
N ASN A 83 5.34 -11.82 -10.06
CA ASN A 83 4.15 -12.12 -10.89
C ASN A 83 2.99 -12.78 -10.11
N TRP A 84 3.27 -13.54 -9.05
CA TRP A 84 2.22 -14.16 -8.24
C TRP A 84 1.45 -13.13 -7.39
N VAL A 85 2.12 -12.07 -6.92
CA VAL A 85 1.47 -10.99 -6.14
C VAL A 85 0.52 -10.22 -7.04
N VAL A 86 0.97 -9.86 -8.25
CA VAL A 86 0.15 -9.15 -9.25
C VAL A 86 -1.10 -9.95 -9.60
N SER A 87 -0.94 -11.26 -9.80
CA SER A 87 -2.06 -12.18 -10.06
C SER A 87 -3.04 -12.24 -8.90
N ALA A 88 -2.54 -12.33 -7.65
CA ALA A 88 -3.39 -12.32 -6.46
C ALA A 88 -4.18 -11.01 -6.32
N CYS A 89 -3.54 -9.86 -6.55
CA CYS A 89 -4.21 -8.55 -6.54
C CYS A 89 -5.29 -8.44 -7.62
N ALA A 90 -5.04 -8.96 -8.82
CA ALA A 90 -6.03 -8.97 -9.90
C ALA A 90 -7.28 -9.79 -9.54
N VAL A 91 -7.09 -10.96 -8.90
CA VAL A 91 -8.21 -11.78 -8.38
C VAL A 91 -8.96 -11.05 -7.27
N LEU A 92 -8.26 -10.43 -6.32
CA LEU A 92 -8.89 -9.66 -5.23
C LEU A 92 -9.72 -8.48 -5.76
N ALA A 93 -9.21 -7.75 -6.75
CA ALA A 93 -9.92 -6.63 -7.40
C ALA A 93 -11.22 -7.08 -8.10
N GLY A 94 -11.31 -8.36 -8.49
CA GLY A 94 -12.52 -8.97 -9.04
C GLY A 94 -13.60 -9.28 -8.00
N VAL A 95 -13.23 -9.43 -6.72
CA VAL A 95 -14.14 -9.86 -5.64
C VAL A 95 -14.27 -8.76 -4.58
N ARG A 96 -15.27 -7.88 -4.76
CA ARG A 96 -15.45 -6.66 -3.93
C ARG A 96 -15.51 -6.93 -2.42
N GLU A 97 -16.15 -8.02 -1.99
CA GLU A 97 -16.23 -8.36 -0.56
C GLU A 97 -14.85 -8.67 0.04
N LEU A 98 -13.99 -9.37 -0.70
CA LEU A 98 -12.63 -9.66 -0.26
C LEU A 98 -11.74 -8.43 -0.35
N CYS A 99 -11.86 -7.66 -1.42
CA CYS A 99 -11.10 -6.42 -1.61
C CYS A 99 -11.33 -5.41 -0.48
N ASN A 100 -12.54 -5.34 0.07
CA ASN A 100 -12.87 -4.40 1.16
C ASN A 100 -12.39 -4.88 2.55
N ARG A 101 -11.88 -6.11 2.65
CA ARG A 101 -11.39 -6.70 3.90
C ARG A 101 -9.87 -6.68 4.03
N VAL A 102 -9.16 -6.50 2.92
CA VAL A 102 -7.69 -6.42 2.84
C VAL A 102 -7.29 -4.96 2.81
#